data_AF-A0A2V7UK53-F1
#
_entry.id   AF-A0A2V7UK53-F1
#
_cell.length_a   1.000
_cell.length_b   1.000
_cell.length_c   1.000
_cell.angle_alpha   90.00
_cell.angle_beta   90.00
_cell.angle_gamma   90.00
#
_symmetry.space_group_name_H-M   'P 1'
#
loop_
_entity.id
_entity.type
_entity.pdbx_description
1 polymer ?
#
loop_
_entity_poly.entity_id
_entity_poly.type
_entity_poly.pdbx_seq_one_letter_code
_entity_poly.pdbx_strand_id
1 'polypeptide(L)'
;MINRYGPIMDTNWVVPLSFDKTRVVFDFFFQETAGGRSQEFIERSIAASHRVQEEDVAISESVQRGLASSAYDRGIYAPTLEMAAYHFHRLLAADLRLGAASS
;
A
#
# COMPACT_ATOMS: atom_id res chain seq x y z
N MET A 1 -4.93 -0.03 -5.58
CA MET A 1 -6.16 -0.11 -4.77
C MET A 1 -7.03 1.09 -5.07
N ILE A 2 -8.34 0.98 -4.90
CA ILE A 2 -9.29 2.09 -5.06
C ILE A 2 -10.12 2.15 -3.78
N ASN A 3 -10.10 3.28 -3.09
CA ASN A 3 -10.85 3.48 -1.84
C ASN A 3 -11.89 4.57 -2.05
N ARG A 4 -13.12 4.35 -1.57
CA ARG A 4 -14.25 5.30 -1.70
C ARG A 4 -14.86 5.58 -0.34
N TYR A 5 -14.86 6.86 0.03
CA TYR A 5 -15.40 7.36 1.30
C TYR A 5 -16.44 8.46 1.02
N GLY A 6 -17.72 8.08 0.93
CA GLY A 6 -18.79 9.05 0.69
C GLY A 6 -18.55 9.83 -0.62
N PRO A 7 -18.32 11.17 -0.60
CA PRO A 7 -17.99 11.98 -1.78
C PRO A 7 -16.49 12.03 -2.14
N ILE A 8 -15.61 11.36 -1.38
CA ILE A 8 -14.15 11.34 -1.58
C ILE A 8 -13.69 9.96 -2.09
N MET A 9 -12.70 9.92 -2.97
CA MET A 9 -12.09 8.67 -3.43
C MET A 9 -10.58 8.86 -3.51
N ASP A 10 -9.83 7.78 -3.34
CA ASP A 10 -8.40 7.75 -3.65
C ASP A 10 -8.00 6.47 -4.39
N THR A 11 -6.88 6.54 -5.08
CA THR A 11 -6.22 5.40 -5.71
C THR A 11 -4.81 5.23 -5.19
N ASN A 12 -4.43 3.99 -4.87
CA ASN A 12 -3.09 3.65 -4.39
C ASN A 12 -2.41 2.79 -5.44
N TRP A 13 -1.53 3.38 -6.25
CA TRP A 13 -0.78 2.67 -7.27
C TRP A 13 0.63 2.33 -6.77
N VAL A 14 0.88 1.03 -6.61
CA VAL A 14 2.16 0.50 -6.13
C VAL A 14 3.04 0.16 -7.33
N VAL A 15 4.22 0.78 -7.41
CA VAL A 15 5.20 0.62 -8.49
C VAL A 15 6.52 0.08 -7.90
N PRO A 16 6.93 -1.15 -8.24
CA PRO A 16 8.22 -1.67 -7.80
C PRO A 16 9.36 -0.91 -8.50
N LEU A 17 10.39 -0.52 -7.75
CA LEU A 17 11.57 0.18 -8.28
C LEU A 17 12.83 -0.71 -8.21
N SER A 18 12.96 -1.52 -7.16
CA SER A 18 13.97 -2.56 -6.98
C SER A 18 13.41 -3.63 -6.03
N PHE A 19 14.21 -4.66 -5.71
CA PHE A 19 13.78 -5.72 -4.79
C PHE A 19 13.50 -5.21 -3.36
N ASP A 20 14.05 -4.06 -2.99
CA ASP A 20 13.98 -3.43 -1.67
C ASP A 20 13.38 -2.01 -1.70
N LYS A 21 12.84 -1.58 -2.85
CA LYS A 21 12.32 -0.22 -3.02
C LYS A 21 11.04 -0.20 -3.85
N THR A 22 10.07 0.54 -3.35
CA THR A 22 8.76 0.71 -3.97
C THR A 22 8.37 2.19 -3.96
N ARG A 23 7.64 2.63 -4.97
CA ARG A 23 6.94 3.92 -4.98
C ARG A 23 5.45 3.66 -4.90
N VAL A 24 4.76 4.36 -4.01
CA VAL A 24 3.29 4.35 -3.96
C VAL A 24 2.80 5.74 -4.36
N VAL A 25 1.97 5.80 -5.40
CA VAL A 25 1.35 7.03 -5.88
C VAL A 25 -0.09 7.05 -5.37
N PHE A 26 -0.43 8.12 -4.67
CA PHE A 26 -1.78 8.38 -4.19
C PHE A 26 -2.39 9.51 -5.00
N ASP A 27 -3.52 9.24 -5.66
CA ASP A 27 -4.33 10.27 -6.29
C ASP A 27 -5.61 10.46 -5.47
N PHE A 28 -5.98 11.72 -5.19
CA PHE A 28 -7.15 12.07 -4.40
C PHE A 28 -8.20 12.76 -5.27
N PHE A 29 -9.45 12.32 -5.15
CA PHE A 29 -10.57 12.81 -5.91
C PHE A 29 -11.68 13.30 -4.96
N PHE A 30 -12.06 14.56 -5.11
CA PHE A 30 -13.11 15.20 -4.32
C PHE A 30 -14.23 15.66 -5.24
N GLN A 31 -15.47 15.38 -4.85
CA GLN A 31 -16.64 15.77 -5.63
C GLN A 31 -16.87 17.29 -5.64
N GLU A 32 -16.68 17.96 -4.50
CA GLU A 32 -16.76 19.41 -4.38
C GLU A 32 -15.36 19.97 -4.11
N THR A 33 -14.96 20.95 -4.91
CA THR A 33 -13.61 21.55 -4.88
C THR A 33 -13.64 23.07 -4.88
N ALA A 34 -14.79 23.68 -5.10
CA ALA A 34 -14.94 25.13 -5.17
C ALA A 34 -15.23 25.73 -3.80
N GLY A 35 -14.66 26.92 -3.57
CA GLY A 35 -14.86 27.71 -2.36
C GLY A 35 -13.91 27.38 -1.22
N GLY A 36 -13.64 28.37 -0.35
CA GLY A 36 -12.62 28.27 0.68
C GLY A 36 -12.82 27.14 1.69
N ARG A 37 -14.08 26.82 2.03
CA ARG A 37 -14.39 25.69 2.94
C ARG A 37 -14.00 24.33 2.34
N SER A 38 -14.23 24.16 1.04
CA SER A 38 -13.90 22.92 0.32
C SER A 38 -12.38 22.77 0.19
N GLN A 39 -11.67 23.86 -0.11
CA GLN A 39 -10.20 23.88 -0.16
C GLN A 39 -9.57 23.53 1.19
N GLU A 40 -10.03 24.17 2.27
CA GLU A 40 -9.54 23.89 3.62
C GLU A 40 -9.81 22.43 4.04
N PHE A 41 -10.95 21.87 3.62
CA PHE A 41 -11.25 20.46 3.83
C PHE A 41 -10.30 19.54 3.07
N ILE A 42 -10.07 19.81 1.78
CA ILE A 42 -9.15 19.04 0.93
C ILE A 42 -7.73 19.04 1.52
N GLU A 43 -7.22 20.21 1.90
CA GLU A 43 -5.88 20.35 2.49
C GLU A 43 -5.74 19.53 3.78
N ARG A 44 -6.73 19.61 4.68
CA ARG A 44 -6.73 18.80 5.91
C ARG A 44 -6.84 17.31 5.62
N SER A 45 -7.65 16.90 4.64
CA SER A 45 -7.78 15.50 4.24
C SER A 45 -6.45 14.95 3.70
N ILE A 46 -5.79 15.68 2.80
CA ILE A 46 -4.49 15.28 2.25
C ILE A 46 -3.41 15.23 3.35
N ALA A 47 -3.38 16.21 4.26
CA ALA A 47 -2.44 16.22 5.37
C ALA A 47 -2.68 15.08 6.37
N ALA A 48 -3.94 14.70 6.60
CA ALA A 48 -4.30 13.54 7.41
C ALA A 48 -3.86 12.23 6.73
N SER A 49 -4.13 12.08 5.44
CA SER A 49 -3.66 10.94 4.65
C SER A 49 -2.14 10.84 4.72
N HIS A 50 -1.39 11.91 4.46
CA HIS A 50 0.07 11.91 4.48
C HIS A 50 0.66 11.30 5.76
N ARG A 51 0.10 11.64 6.93
CA ARG A 51 0.52 11.06 8.22
C ARG A 51 0.33 9.54 8.26
N VAL A 52 -0.81 9.04 7.78
CA VAL A 52 -1.07 7.60 7.68
C VAL A 52 -0.08 6.93 6.71
N GLN A 53 0.26 7.59 5.60
CA GLN A 53 1.27 7.06 4.68
C GLN A 53 2.68 7.01 5.30
N GLU A 54 3.06 7.99 6.13
CA GLU A 54 4.32 7.95 6.88
C GLU A 54 4.37 6.77 7.86
N GLU A 55 3.24 6.46 8.52
CA GLU A 55 3.11 5.29 9.39
C GLU A 55 3.29 3.97 8.62
N ASP A 56 2.64 3.82 7.47
CA ASP A 56 2.77 2.65 6.60
C ASP A 56 4.21 2.47 6.07
N VAL A 57 4.88 3.59 5.72
CA VAL A 57 6.28 3.58 5.31
C VAL A 57 7.17 3.09 6.45
N ALA A 58 7.01 3.64 7.65
CA ALA A 58 7.82 3.26 8.80
C ALA A 58 7.68 1.77 9.15
N ILE A 59 6.45 1.23 9.09
CA ILE A 59 6.18 -0.20 9.30
C ILE A 59 6.85 -1.05 8.19
N SER A 60 6.66 -0.67 6.93
CA SER A 60 7.20 -1.41 5.78
C SER A 60 8.73 -1.47 5.80
N GLU A 61 9.39 -0.36 6.11
CA GLU A 61 10.85 -0.31 6.25
C GLU A 61 11.34 -1.14 7.45
N SER A 62 10.59 -1.14 8.55
CA SER A 62 10.90 -1.97 9.71
C SER A 62 10.82 -3.45 9.38
N VAL A 63 9.76 -3.88 8.68
CA VAL A 63 9.61 -5.25 8.18
C VAL A 63 10.75 -5.61 7.25
N GLN A 64 11.09 -4.76 6.27
CA GLN A 64 12.16 -5.01 5.32
C GLN A 64 13.53 -5.21 6.01
N ARG A 65 13.84 -4.41 7.04
CA ARG A 65 15.04 -4.60 7.87
C ARG A 65 15.00 -5.93 8.62
N GLY A 66 13.84 -6.31 9.17
CA GLY A 66 13.65 -7.59 9.85
C GLY A 66 13.84 -8.80 8.92
N LEU A 67 13.31 -8.73 7.71
CA LEU A 67 13.44 -9.77 6.68
C LEU A 67 14.90 -9.98 6.22
N ALA A 68 15.73 -8.94 6.28
CA ALA A 68 17.15 -9.02 5.96
C ALA A 68 18.00 -9.65 7.07
N SER A 69 17.43 -9.89 8.26
CA SER A 69 18.14 -10.49 9.39
C SER A 69 18.35 -11.99 9.17
N SER A 70 19.54 -12.49 9.50
CA SER A 70 19.85 -13.93 9.48
C SER A 70 19.04 -14.75 10.50
N ALA A 71 18.41 -14.10 11.48
CA ALA A 71 17.57 -14.76 12.48
C ALA A 71 16.14 -15.04 11.97
N TYR A 72 15.74 -14.47 10.82
CA TYR A 72 14.42 -14.68 10.24
C TYR A 72 14.42 -15.89 9.28
N ASP A 73 13.41 -16.76 9.39
CA ASP A 73 13.15 -17.86 8.43
C ASP A 73 11.85 -17.61 7.67
N ARG A 74 10.70 -17.64 8.36
CA ARG A 74 9.38 -17.44 7.76
C ARG A 74 8.34 -16.90 8.76
N GLY A 75 7.37 -16.15 8.25
CA GLY A 75 6.19 -15.72 8.99
C GLY A 75 5.00 -16.69 8.82
N ILE A 76 4.02 -16.59 9.72
CA ILE A 76 2.74 -17.29 9.65
C ILE A 76 1.64 -16.23 9.62
N TYR A 77 0.69 -16.36 8.69
CA TYR A 77 -0.44 -15.43 8.59
C TYR A 77 -1.44 -15.67 9.73
N ALA A 78 -2.00 -14.59 10.27
CA ALA A 78 -3.15 -14.62 11.15
C ALA A 78 -4.42 -14.99 10.34
N PRO A 79 -5.01 -16.20 10.51
CA PRO A 79 -6.05 -16.71 9.61
C PRO A 79 -7.33 -15.88 9.54
N THR A 80 -7.63 -15.09 10.57
CA THR A 80 -8.84 -14.27 10.64
C THR A 80 -8.62 -12.83 10.18
N LEU A 81 -7.37 -12.40 10.01
CA LEU A 81 -7.02 -11.00 9.74
C LEU A 81 -6.29 -10.82 8.40
N GLU A 82 -5.47 -11.80 7.99
CA GLU A 82 -4.52 -11.64 6.89
C GLU A 82 -4.88 -12.46 5.64
N MET A 83 -6.14 -12.86 5.49
CA MET A 83 -6.59 -13.67 4.35
C MET A 83 -6.34 -12.99 3.00
N ALA A 84 -6.51 -11.67 2.92
CA ALA A 84 -6.23 -10.90 1.71
C ALA A 84 -4.73 -10.89 1.36
N ALA A 85 -3.86 -10.70 2.35
CA ALA A 85 -2.41 -10.75 2.17
C ALA A 85 -1.94 -12.16 1.76
N TYR A 86 -2.48 -13.19 2.40
CA TYR A 86 -2.23 -14.58 2.03
C TYR A 86 -2.63 -14.85 0.57
N HIS A 87 -3.81 -14.40 0.16
CA HIS A 87 -4.28 -14.56 -1.22
C HIS A 87 -3.40 -13.81 -2.23
N PHE A 88 -3.02 -12.57 -1.95
CA PHE A 88 -2.09 -11.79 -2.77
C PHE A 88 -0.75 -12.52 -2.97
N HIS A 89 -0.12 -12.99 -1.88
CA HIS A 89 1.14 -13.73 -1.98
C HIS A 89 0.99 -15.04 -2.74
N ARG A 90 -0.19 -15.67 -2.68
CA ARG A 90 -0.48 -16.89 -3.43
C ARG A 90 -0.54 -16.66 -4.93
N LEU A 91 -1.14 -15.55 -5.37
CA LEU A 91 -1.18 -15.13 -6.77
C LEU A 91 0.22 -14.76 -7.25
N LEU A 92 0.94 -13.91 -6.51
CA LEU A 92 2.30 -13.50 -6.85
C LEU A 92 3.24 -14.71 -7.01
N ALA A 93 3.17 -15.68 -6.10
CA ALA A 93 3.97 -16.89 -6.18
C ALA A 93 3.60 -17.79 -7.38
N ALA A 94 2.36 -17.75 -7.87
CA ALA A 94 1.95 -18.46 -9.08
C ALA A 94 2.52 -17.76 -10.32
N ASP A 95 2.37 -16.44 -10.41
CA ASP A 95 2.86 -15.64 -11.52
C ASP A 95 4.38 -15.73 -11.67
N LEU A 96 5.13 -15.66 -10.57
CA LEU A 96 6.59 -15.80 -10.59
C LEU A 96 7.04 -17.19 -11.07
N ARG A 97 6.31 -18.25 -10.73
CA ARG A 97 6.61 -19.62 -11.22
C ARG A 97 6.36 -19.74 -12.72
N LEU A 98 5.26 -19.15 -13.21
CA LEU A 98 4.95 -19.14 -14.64
C LEU A 98 6.00 -18.34 -15.42
N GLY A 99 6.42 -17.18 -14.91
CA GLY A 99 7.48 -16.37 -15.51
C GLY A 99 8.80 -17.11 -15.60
N ALA A 100 9.21 -17.81 -14.52
CA ALA A 100 10.45 -18.59 -14.50
C ALA A 100 10.42 -19.83 -15.41
N ALA A 101 9.24 -20.40 -15.68
CA ALA A 101 9.09 -21.53 -16.61
C ALA A 101 9.08 -21.08 -18.09
N SER A 102 8.90 -19.79 -18.34
CA SER A 102 8.83 -19.20 -19.68
C SER A 102 10.17 -18.57 -20.13
N SER A 103 11.19 -18.58 -19.27
CA SER A 103 12.55 -18.07 -19.48
C SER A 103 13.55 -19.19 -19.62
#